data_AF-A0A2E8CS83-F1
#
_entry.id   AF-A0A2E8CS83-F1
#
_cell.length_a   1.000
_cell.length_b   1.000
_cell.length_c   1.000
_cell.angle_alpha   90.00
_cell.angle_beta   90.00
_cell.angle_gamma   90.00
#
_symmetry.space_group_name_H-M   'P 1'
#
loop_
_entity.id
_entity.type
_entity.pdbx_description
1 polymer ?
#
loop_
_entity_poly.entity_id
_entity_poly.type
_entity_poly.pdbx_seq_one_letter_code
_entity_poly.pdbx_strand_id
1 'polypeptide(L)'
;MMNDSNFMKVSGASYFVALFGWFSFGCVQAEDLKEPKTEITGDIRDPREGEEIEGYYFFKGRTRGAPNGYVAMVFLSNDQHQLFYPYGEPGDANRSFSCEIYHSDDHFGRWGVHLYVLPEEDAEELAKWYREAARLAKVGQIDKIEAFDQELMKNAKEVASQHYKVNRD
;
A
#
# COMPACT_ATOMS: atom_id res chain seq x y z
N MET A 1 20.51 56.79 -13.19
CA MET A 1 21.94 57.02 -12.89
C MET A 1 22.54 55.72 -12.43
N MET A 2 23.16 55.01 -13.37
CA MET A 2 24.01 53.85 -13.14
C MET A 2 25.42 54.37 -12.82
N ASN A 3 26.09 53.79 -11.83
CA ASN A 3 27.51 53.96 -11.62
C ASN A 3 28.21 52.70 -12.13
N ASP A 4 28.85 52.84 -13.29
CA ASP A 4 29.94 52.00 -13.75
C ASP A 4 31.26 52.45 -13.10
N SER A 5 32.20 51.50 -12.98
CA SER A 5 33.67 51.59 -12.80
C SER A 5 34.13 50.60 -11.70
N ASN A 6 35.10 49.70 -11.87
CA ASN A 6 36.33 49.75 -12.67
C ASN A 6 36.86 48.34 -13.03
N PHE A 7 37.28 48.23 -14.29
CA PHE A 7 38.56 47.73 -14.81
C PHE A 7 39.31 46.54 -14.18
N MET A 8 39.49 45.57 -15.06
CA MET A 8 40.38 44.41 -15.12
C MET A 8 41.88 44.78 -15.12
N LYS A 9 42.74 43.94 -14.53
CA LYS A 9 44.13 43.72 -14.99
C LYS A 9 44.70 42.37 -14.53
N VAL A 10 45.15 41.61 -15.52
CA VAL A 10 45.81 40.30 -15.44
C VAL A 10 47.34 40.49 -15.37
N SER A 11 48.04 39.65 -14.60
CA SER A 11 49.45 39.26 -14.79
C SER A 11 49.71 38.02 -13.91
N GLY A 12 50.40 36.94 -14.25
CA GLY A 12 51.21 36.52 -15.40
C GLY A 12 52.04 35.29 -14.96
N ALA A 13 52.33 34.38 -15.90
CA ALA A 13 53.28 33.24 -15.88
C ALA A 13 52.97 32.06 -14.91
N SER A 14 52.62 30.84 -15.35
CA SER A 14 53.27 29.81 -16.21
C SER A 14 54.34 28.95 -15.53
N TYR A 15 54.25 27.63 -15.81
CA TYR A 15 55.15 26.49 -15.54
C TYR A 15 54.98 25.69 -14.23
N PHE A 16 54.36 24.50 -14.28
CA PHE A 16 55.06 23.23 -14.55
C PHE A 16 54.07 22.08 -14.76
N VAL A 17 54.50 21.11 -15.58
CA VAL A 17 53.76 19.97 -16.12
C VAL A 17 53.91 18.72 -15.25
N ALA A 18 52.82 17.97 -15.14
CA ALA A 18 52.65 16.54 -14.91
C ALA A 18 53.21 15.88 -13.64
N LEU A 19 52.30 15.25 -12.89
CA LEU A 19 52.49 13.86 -12.50
C LEU A 19 51.12 13.14 -12.40
N PHE A 20 51.12 11.95 -12.97
CA PHE A 20 50.02 11.03 -13.12
C PHE A 20 49.32 10.70 -11.81
N GLY A 21 47.98 10.67 -11.85
CA GLY A 21 47.13 10.14 -10.79
C GLY A 21 45.75 9.84 -11.34
N TRP A 22 45.61 8.72 -12.05
CA TRP A 22 44.32 8.13 -12.38
C TRP A 22 43.58 7.73 -11.08
N PHE A 23 42.25 7.79 -11.14
CA PHE A 23 41.25 7.51 -10.10
C PHE A 23 40.87 8.66 -9.18
N SER A 24 39.85 9.40 -9.61
CA SER A 24 38.64 9.60 -8.82
C SER A 24 37.49 9.85 -9.78
N PHE A 25 36.57 8.89 -9.82
CA PHE A 25 35.32 8.95 -10.57
C PHE A 25 34.60 10.26 -10.28
N GLY A 26 34.00 10.82 -11.33
CA GLY A 26 33.34 12.10 -11.34
C GLY A 26 32.45 12.35 -10.13
N CYS A 27 32.53 13.60 -9.68
CA CYS A 27 31.51 14.26 -8.90
C CYS A 27 30.17 14.09 -9.64
N VAL A 28 29.39 13.06 -9.27
CA VAL A 28 27.97 13.04 -9.57
C VAL A 28 27.39 14.08 -8.62
N GLN A 29 27.13 15.28 -9.16
CA GLN A 29 26.12 16.15 -8.59
C GLN A 29 24.92 15.25 -8.33
N ALA A 30 24.60 15.06 -7.05
CA ALA A 30 23.28 14.63 -6.63
C ALA A 30 22.32 15.76 -7.04
N GLU A 31 22.08 15.89 -8.35
CA GLU A 31 20.82 16.39 -8.83
C GLU A 31 19.78 15.53 -8.14
N ASP A 32 18.88 16.18 -7.43
CA ASP A 32 17.67 15.62 -6.87
C ASP A 32 17.00 14.72 -7.92
N LEU A 33 17.38 13.44 -7.93
CA LEU A 33 16.55 12.36 -8.42
C LEU A 33 15.39 12.33 -7.44
N LYS A 34 14.46 13.28 -7.60
CA LYS A 34 13.08 13.13 -7.14
C LYS A 34 12.70 11.75 -7.64
N GLU A 35 12.70 10.77 -6.75
CA GLU A 35 12.14 9.46 -7.05
C GLU A 35 10.81 9.75 -7.74
N PRO A 36 10.59 9.27 -8.98
CA PRO A 36 9.31 9.45 -9.61
C PRO A 36 8.30 8.92 -8.59
N LYS A 37 7.44 9.80 -8.07
CA LYS A 37 6.33 9.41 -7.20
C LYS A 37 5.49 8.45 -8.02
N THR A 38 5.86 7.17 -7.93
CA THR A 38 5.20 6.11 -8.66
C THR A 38 3.84 6.05 -8.00
N GLU A 39 2.81 6.31 -8.80
CA GLU A 39 1.46 6.26 -8.27
C GLU A 39 1.22 4.87 -7.67
N ILE A 40 0.78 4.82 -6.41
CA ILE A 40 0.41 3.56 -5.78
C ILE A 40 -0.85 3.05 -6.48
N THR A 41 -0.74 1.87 -7.08
CA THR A 41 -1.78 1.21 -7.85
C THR A 41 -2.05 -0.19 -7.30
N GLY A 42 -3.27 -0.68 -7.54
CA GLY A 42 -3.74 -1.99 -7.14
C GLY A 42 -4.64 -2.58 -8.22
N ASP A 43 -4.70 -3.89 -8.28
CA ASP A 43 -5.65 -4.65 -9.10
C ASP A 43 -6.15 -5.86 -8.30
N ILE A 44 -7.43 -6.16 -8.42
CA ILE A 44 -8.07 -7.35 -7.85
C ILE A 44 -8.84 -8.01 -9.00
N ARG A 45 -8.67 -9.32 -9.17
CA ARG A 45 -9.44 -10.05 -10.18
C ARG A 45 -10.82 -10.45 -9.66
N ASP A 46 -11.78 -10.51 -10.57
CA ASP A 46 -13.06 -11.15 -10.34
C ASP A 46 -12.95 -12.66 -10.06
N PRO A 47 -13.96 -13.23 -9.37
CA PRO A 47 -14.23 -14.66 -9.39
C PRO A 47 -14.20 -15.24 -10.78
N ARG A 48 -13.38 -16.27 -10.98
CA ARG A 48 -13.43 -17.07 -12.20
C ARG A 48 -14.71 -17.90 -12.19
N GLU A 49 -15.20 -18.18 -13.39
CA GLU A 49 -16.24 -19.17 -13.59
C GLU A 49 -15.83 -20.50 -12.94
N GLY A 50 -16.68 -21.00 -12.02
CA GLY A 50 -16.44 -22.22 -11.26
C GLY A 50 -15.69 -22.05 -9.93
N GLU A 51 -15.23 -20.85 -9.56
CA GLU A 51 -14.87 -20.59 -8.15
C GLU A 51 -16.15 -20.41 -7.34
N GLU A 52 -16.33 -21.21 -6.29
CA GLU A 52 -17.50 -21.16 -5.44
C GLU A 52 -17.55 -19.81 -4.74
N ILE A 53 -18.71 -19.15 -4.78
CA ILE A 53 -18.92 -17.87 -4.07
C ILE A 53 -19.68 -18.14 -2.76
N GLU A 54 -20.38 -19.28 -2.67
CA GLU A 54 -20.96 -19.83 -1.46
C GLU A 54 -19.89 -20.67 -0.74
N GLY A 55 -19.69 -20.47 0.57
CA GLY A 55 -18.62 -21.15 1.31
C GLY A 55 -17.28 -20.42 1.27
N TYR A 56 -16.49 -20.51 0.19
CA TYR A 56 -15.21 -19.80 0.11
C TYR A 56 -14.75 -19.44 -1.30
N TYR A 57 -14.11 -18.28 -1.45
CA TYR A 57 -13.62 -17.73 -2.70
C TYR A 57 -12.20 -17.17 -2.60
N PHE A 58 -11.34 -17.40 -3.62
CA PHE A 58 -9.98 -16.85 -3.66
C PHE A 58 -9.87 -15.56 -4.48
N PHE A 59 -9.77 -14.43 -3.80
CA PHE A 59 -9.36 -13.20 -4.48
C PHE A 59 -7.84 -13.21 -4.69
N LYS A 60 -7.42 -12.72 -5.86
CA LYS A 60 -6.01 -12.47 -6.16
C LYS A 60 -5.86 -11.04 -6.56
N GLY A 61 -4.75 -10.46 -6.15
CA GLY A 61 -4.46 -9.09 -6.52
C GLY A 61 -2.98 -8.82 -6.56
N ARG A 62 -2.67 -7.58 -6.89
CA ARG A 62 -1.30 -7.06 -6.91
C ARG A 62 -1.31 -5.58 -6.61
N THR A 63 -0.36 -5.13 -5.82
CA THR A 63 -0.05 -3.70 -5.67
C THR A 63 1.26 -3.34 -6.36
N ARG A 64 1.45 -2.07 -6.71
CA ARG A 64 2.69 -1.51 -7.26
C ARG A 64 2.85 -0.04 -6.87
N GLY A 65 4.09 0.45 -6.81
CA GLY A 65 4.40 1.85 -6.53
C GLY A 65 4.32 2.26 -5.07
N ALA A 66 4.09 1.32 -4.13
CA ALA A 66 4.08 1.62 -2.71
C ALA A 66 5.52 1.95 -2.21
N PRO A 67 5.69 2.96 -1.34
CA PRO A 67 6.97 3.22 -0.69
C PRO A 67 7.43 2.03 0.20
N ASN A 68 8.72 2.00 0.56
CA ASN A 68 9.20 1.05 1.57
C ASN A 68 8.51 1.30 2.91
N GLY A 69 8.24 0.23 3.67
CA GLY A 69 7.49 0.30 4.93
C GLY A 69 5.97 0.47 4.75
N TYR A 70 5.47 0.26 3.53
CA TYR A 70 4.03 0.14 3.26
C TYR A 70 3.69 -1.31 2.95
N VAL A 71 2.50 -1.71 3.39
CA VAL A 71 1.94 -3.05 3.20
C VAL A 71 0.57 -2.95 2.56
N ALA A 72 0.10 -4.06 2.01
CA ALA A 72 -1.23 -4.20 1.46
C ALA A 72 -2.11 -4.95 2.46
N MET A 73 -3.31 -4.45 2.71
CA MET A 73 -4.30 -5.10 3.55
C MET A 73 -5.65 -5.11 2.86
N VAL A 74 -6.40 -6.18 3.07
CA VAL A 74 -7.68 -6.39 2.40
C VAL A 74 -8.79 -6.14 3.40
N PHE A 75 -9.88 -5.55 2.92
CA PHE A 75 -11.06 -5.27 3.70
C PHE A 75 -12.29 -5.86 3.01
N LEU A 76 -13.22 -6.37 3.82
CA LEU A 76 -14.54 -6.78 3.35
C LEU A 76 -15.60 -5.78 3.80
N SER A 77 -16.64 -5.64 2.99
CA SER A 77 -17.84 -4.85 3.23
C SER A 77 -19.08 -5.55 2.67
N ASN A 78 -20.23 -5.33 3.29
CA ASN A 78 -21.52 -5.62 2.69
C ASN A 78 -22.22 -4.31 2.30
N ASP A 79 -23.25 -4.37 1.47
CA ASP A 79 -24.01 -3.22 0.97
C ASP A 79 -24.72 -2.38 2.05
N GLN A 80 -24.79 -2.88 3.28
CA GLN A 80 -25.32 -2.12 4.41
C GLN A 80 -24.32 -1.09 4.95
N HIS A 81 -23.04 -1.18 4.55
CA HIS A 81 -22.03 -0.37 5.17
C HIS A 81 -20.72 -0.17 4.34
N GLN A 82 -19.96 0.91 4.61
CA GLN A 82 -18.90 1.36 3.69
C GLN A 82 -17.49 0.76 3.89
N LEU A 83 -17.10 0.31 5.11
CA LEU A 83 -15.81 -0.33 5.41
C LEU A 83 -15.99 -1.26 6.61
N PHE A 84 -15.88 -2.59 6.47
CA PHE A 84 -16.33 -3.47 7.56
C PHE A 84 -15.20 -4.03 8.37
N TYR A 85 -14.30 -4.82 7.84
CA TYR A 85 -13.26 -5.39 8.70
C TYR A 85 -11.98 -5.59 7.93
N PRO A 86 -10.81 -5.38 8.57
CA PRO A 86 -9.59 -5.94 8.05
C PRO A 86 -9.81 -7.43 7.88
N TYR A 87 -9.51 -7.94 6.69
CA TYR A 87 -9.82 -9.29 6.27
C TYR A 87 -8.51 -9.96 5.85
N GLY A 88 -7.78 -10.43 6.85
CA GLY A 88 -6.48 -11.07 6.72
C GLY A 88 -5.32 -10.25 7.27
N GLU A 89 -4.15 -10.88 7.29
CA GLU A 89 -2.90 -10.27 7.72
C GLU A 89 -2.36 -9.27 6.68
N PRO A 90 -1.60 -8.25 7.12
CA PRO A 90 -0.87 -7.40 6.20
C PRO A 90 0.09 -8.22 5.33
N GLY A 91 0.08 -7.96 4.02
CA GLY A 91 0.99 -8.57 3.06
C GLY A 91 1.96 -7.55 2.48
N ASP A 92 3.11 -8.02 2.00
CA ASP A 92 4.08 -7.19 1.29
C ASP A 92 3.41 -6.38 0.17
N ALA A 93 3.56 -5.05 0.22
CA ALA A 93 3.20 -4.23 -0.93
C ALA A 93 4.16 -4.50 -2.11
N ASN A 94 3.77 -4.04 -3.30
CA ASN A 94 4.52 -4.22 -4.55
C ASN A 94 4.62 -5.68 -5.04
N ARG A 95 3.81 -6.59 -4.51
CA ARG A 95 3.79 -8.02 -4.85
C ARG A 95 2.39 -8.50 -5.20
N SER A 96 2.35 -9.69 -5.80
CA SER A 96 1.10 -10.42 -5.99
C SER A 96 0.73 -11.15 -4.71
N PHE A 97 -0.56 -11.20 -4.40
CA PHE A 97 -1.10 -11.94 -3.26
C PHE A 97 -2.35 -12.70 -3.67
N SER A 98 -2.70 -13.68 -2.84
CA SER A 98 -3.94 -14.44 -2.90
C SER A 98 -4.43 -14.60 -1.48
N CYS A 99 -5.70 -14.34 -1.23
CA CYS A 99 -6.29 -14.59 0.08
C CYS A 99 -7.70 -15.16 -0.08
N GLU A 100 -8.06 -15.98 0.89
CA GLU A 100 -9.27 -16.79 0.89
C GLU A 100 -10.35 -16.06 1.70
N ILE A 101 -11.46 -15.76 1.04
CA ILE A 101 -12.65 -15.19 1.66
C ILE A 101 -13.62 -16.31 1.97
N TYR A 102 -14.03 -16.43 3.23
CA TYR A 102 -15.05 -17.37 3.67
C TYR A 102 -16.40 -16.66 3.84
N HIS A 103 -17.45 -17.28 3.33
CA HIS A 103 -18.85 -16.91 3.51
C HIS A 103 -19.58 -18.03 4.24
N SER A 104 -20.23 -17.70 5.35
CA SER A 104 -21.12 -18.64 6.04
C SER A 104 -22.50 -18.69 5.37
N ASP A 105 -23.30 -19.69 5.72
CA ASP A 105 -24.69 -19.89 5.23
C ASP A 105 -25.66 -18.75 5.58
N ASP A 106 -25.20 -17.69 6.21
CA ASP A 106 -25.93 -16.49 6.59
C ASP A 106 -25.36 -15.21 5.91
N HIS A 107 -24.26 -15.34 5.16
CA HIS A 107 -23.65 -14.26 4.38
C HIS A 107 -24.27 -14.13 2.99
N PHE A 108 -25.48 -13.58 2.92
CA PHE A 108 -26.17 -13.29 1.66
C PHE A 108 -26.17 -11.80 1.33
N GLY A 109 -26.29 -11.47 0.04
CA GLY A 109 -26.38 -10.07 -0.41
C GLY A 109 -25.16 -9.61 -1.19
N ARG A 110 -24.98 -8.30 -1.32
CA ARG A 110 -23.88 -7.72 -2.11
C ARG A 110 -22.69 -7.44 -1.20
N TRP A 111 -21.54 -7.96 -1.61
CA TRP A 111 -20.29 -7.80 -0.88
C TRP A 111 -19.28 -7.04 -1.73
N GLY A 112 -18.35 -6.37 -1.04
CA GLY A 112 -17.22 -5.65 -1.63
C GLY A 112 -15.91 -6.09 -0.99
N VAL A 113 -14.94 -6.46 -1.81
CA VAL A 113 -13.53 -6.58 -1.41
C VAL A 113 -12.82 -5.28 -1.76
N HIS A 114 -12.11 -4.72 -0.81
CA HIS A 114 -11.34 -3.50 -0.98
C HIS A 114 -9.89 -3.75 -0.61
N LEU A 115 -8.98 -3.27 -1.44
CA LEU A 115 -7.54 -3.38 -1.24
C LEU A 115 -6.99 -2.01 -0.87
N TYR A 116 -6.40 -1.94 0.31
CA TYR A 116 -5.75 -0.75 0.82
C TYR A 116 -4.25 -0.94 0.89
N VAL A 117 -3.51 0.14 0.68
CA VAL A 117 -2.08 0.23 0.97
C VAL A 117 -1.88 1.28 2.05
N LEU A 118 -1.13 0.94 3.08
CA LEU A 118 -0.95 1.76 4.28
C LEU A 118 0.42 1.49 4.95
N PRO A 119 0.90 2.38 5.84
CA PRO A 119 2.12 2.16 6.59
C PRO A 119 2.08 0.85 7.41
N GLU A 120 3.22 0.18 7.52
CA GLU A 120 3.37 -1.08 8.26
C GLU A 120 2.94 -0.96 9.73
N GLU A 121 3.29 0.15 10.39
CA GLU A 121 2.91 0.40 11.79
C GLU A 121 1.38 0.46 11.97
N ASP A 122 0.67 1.20 11.10
CA ASP A 122 -0.79 1.30 11.12
C ASP A 122 -1.42 -0.10 10.84
N ALA A 123 -0.83 -0.85 9.92
CA ALA A 123 -1.28 -2.20 9.56
C ALA A 123 -1.06 -3.24 10.66
N GLU A 124 0.02 -3.13 11.46
CA GLU A 124 0.26 -4.02 12.59
C GLU A 124 -0.79 -3.86 13.68
N GLU A 125 -1.20 -2.63 13.98
CA GLU A 125 -2.29 -2.37 14.94
C GLU A 125 -3.63 -2.89 14.42
N LEU A 126 -3.93 -2.68 13.13
CA LEU A 126 -5.08 -3.27 12.45
C LEU A 126 -5.07 -4.80 12.52
N ALA A 127 -3.92 -5.43 12.33
CA ALA A 127 -3.77 -6.88 12.42
C ALA A 127 -4.00 -7.41 13.84
N LYS A 128 -3.50 -6.71 14.87
CA LYS A 128 -3.76 -7.06 16.28
C LYS A 128 -5.25 -7.02 16.58
N TRP A 129 -5.93 -5.95 16.18
CA TRP A 129 -7.38 -5.82 16.33
C TRP A 129 -8.10 -6.97 15.62
N TYR A 130 -7.74 -7.27 14.37
CA TYR A 130 -8.33 -8.36 13.59
C TYR A 130 -8.19 -9.72 14.27
N ARG A 131 -6.98 -10.06 14.74
CA ARG A 131 -6.73 -11.32 15.44
C ARG A 131 -7.56 -11.45 16.71
N GLU A 132 -7.71 -10.37 17.46
CA GLU A 132 -8.51 -10.37 18.69
C GLU A 132 -10.02 -10.51 18.37
N ALA A 133 -10.52 -9.77 17.37
CA ALA A 133 -11.89 -9.90 16.89
C ALA A 133 -12.19 -11.34 16.44
N ALA A 134 -11.30 -11.95 15.65
CA ALA A 134 -11.41 -13.34 15.21
C ALA A 134 -11.39 -14.32 16.39
N ARG A 135 -10.53 -14.09 17.40
CA ARG A 135 -10.46 -14.91 18.62
C ARG A 135 -11.77 -14.84 19.41
N LEU A 136 -12.33 -13.64 19.60
CA LEU A 136 -13.58 -13.39 20.31
C LEU A 136 -14.78 -14.02 19.59
N ALA A 137 -14.84 -13.86 18.26
CA ALA A 137 -15.88 -14.49 17.44
C ALA A 137 -15.86 -16.02 17.58
N LYS A 138 -14.67 -16.64 17.54
CA LYS A 138 -14.52 -18.10 17.69
C LYS A 138 -15.03 -18.65 19.03
N VAL A 139 -14.96 -17.86 20.10
CA VAL A 139 -15.48 -18.24 21.42
C VAL A 139 -16.90 -17.73 21.69
N GLY A 140 -17.59 -17.22 20.65
CA GLY A 140 -18.96 -16.73 20.73
C GLY A 140 -19.14 -15.43 21.52
N GLN A 141 -18.06 -14.66 21.72
CA GLN A 141 -18.07 -13.39 22.48
C GLN A 141 -18.02 -12.18 21.54
N ILE A 142 -18.86 -12.22 20.50
CA ILE A 142 -18.94 -11.17 19.47
C ILE A 142 -19.32 -9.81 20.08
N ASP A 143 -20.08 -9.82 21.18
CA ASP A 143 -20.49 -8.64 21.95
C ASP A 143 -19.31 -7.86 22.56
N LYS A 144 -18.13 -8.49 22.69
CA LYS A 144 -16.92 -7.88 23.22
C LYS A 144 -15.98 -7.33 22.16
N ILE A 145 -16.32 -7.48 20.88
CA ILE A 145 -15.50 -6.92 19.80
C ILE A 145 -15.66 -5.39 19.88
N GLU A 146 -14.57 -4.72 20.25
CA GLU A 146 -14.52 -3.26 20.26
C GLU A 146 -14.57 -2.71 18.84
N ALA A 147 -15.15 -1.51 18.67
CA ALA A 147 -15.15 -0.84 17.38
C ALA A 147 -13.72 -0.62 16.90
N PHE A 148 -13.47 -0.93 15.62
CA PHE A 148 -12.22 -0.61 14.96
C PHE A 148 -12.02 0.92 14.91
N ASP A 149 -10.83 1.39 15.30
CA ASP A 149 -10.47 2.81 15.26
C ASP A 149 -10.14 3.27 13.83
N GLN A 150 -11.08 3.99 13.21
CA GLN A 150 -10.94 4.52 11.86
C GLN A 150 -9.76 5.47 11.67
N GLU A 151 -9.22 6.06 12.75
CA GLU A 151 -8.03 6.90 12.69
C GLU A 151 -6.80 6.12 12.17
N LEU A 152 -6.76 4.79 12.37
CA LEU A 152 -5.73 3.91 11.82
C LEU A 152 -5.74 3.84 10.28
N MET A 153 -6.84 4.28 9.64
CA MET A 153 -6.96 4.30 8.18
C MET A 153 -6.65 5.67 7.57
N LYS A 154 -6.25 6.68 8.36
CA LYS A 154 -5.98 8.04 7.84
C LYS A 154 -4.88 8.11 6.78
N ASN A 155 -3.91 7.21 6.87
CA ASN A 155 -2.79 7.09 5.93
C ASN A 155 -3.01 5.98 4.89
N ALA A 156 -4.14 5.28 4.99
CA ALA A 156 -4.47 4.20 4.07
C ALA A 156 -5.02 4.78 2.77
N LYS A 157 -4.59 4.20 1.65
CA LYS A 157 -5.07 4.53 0.32
C LYS A 157 -5.77 3.31 -0.27
N GLU A 158 -7.05 3.44 -0.62
CA GLU A 158 -7.72 2.43 -1.45
C GLU A 158 -7.09 2.43 -2.84
N VAL A 159 -6.66 1.26 -3.30
CA VAL A 159 -6.00 1.10 -4.60
C VAL A 159 -6.77 0.21 -5.57
N ALA A 160 -7.74 -0.56 -5.07
CA ALA A 160 -8.67 -1.33 -5.89
C ALA A 160 -9.88 -1.78 -5.05
N SER A 161 -11.03 -1.94 -5.69
CA SER A 161 -12.21 -2.56 -5.09
C SER A 161 -13.03 -3.33 -6.10
N GLN A 162 -13.63 -4.44 -5.67
CA GLN A 162 -14.47 -5.30 -6.48
C GLN A 162 -15.70 -5.75 -5.72
N HIS A 163 -16.86 -5.71 -6.38
CA HIS A 163 -18.14 -6.06 -5.76
C HIS A 163 -18.73 -7.30 -6.43
N TYR A 164 -19.29 -8.18 -5.61
CA TYR A 164 -19.93 -9.42 -6.04
C TYR A 164 -21.18 -9.67 -5.20
N LYS A 165 -21.98 -10.66 -5.59
CA LYS A 165 -23.21 -11.01 -4.89
C LYS A 165 -23.19 -12.48 -4.51
N VAL A 166 -23.45 -12.77 -3.24
CA VAL A 166 -23.72 -14.12 -2.75
C VAL A 166 -25.24 -14.28 -2.78
N ASN A 167 -25.73 -15.25 -3.56
CA ASN A 167 -27.15 -15.55 -3.63
C ASN A 167 -27.50 -16.57 -2.54
N ARG A 168 -28.80 -16.71 -2.30
CA ARG A 168 -29.35 -17.80 -1.50
C ARG A 168 -30.14 -18.66 -2.48
N ASP A 169 -29.76 -19.92 -2.61
CA ASP A 169 -30.55 -20.92 -3.33
C ASP A 169 -31.95 -21.10 -2.71
#